data_AF-A0A453H2R7-F1
#
_entry.id   AF-A0A453H2R7-F1
#
_cell.length_a   1.000
_cell.length_b   1.000
_cell.length_c   1.000
_cell.angle_alpha   90.00
_cell.angle_beta   90.00
_cell.angle_gamma   90.00
#
_symmetry.space_group_name_H-M   'P 1'
#
loop_
_entity.id
_entity.type
_entity.pdbx_description
1 polymer ?
#
loop_
_entity_poly.entity_id
_entity_poly.type
_entity_poly.pdbx_seq_one_letter_code
_entity_poly.pdbx_strand_id
1 'polypeptide(L)'
;VVPPRNLPPASSKSTGFHARPGYGTAGKRCRVRANHLLVQVAGKEIYHYDVSISPESMARERNRSIINELVRLHKQHLDGRLPVYDGRKGMFTAAPLPFKTKEFIVKVSNTERGYQGEKEYKVTIKEVAKLNLYNLQQFLAGRQRELPQDTIQALDIALRETPTAKYTPISRSFFSKSFGHGGDIGSGVECWRGYYQSLRPTQMGLSLNIDISATAFYKAQPVMDFALEYLNIRGDAPRRLFDQDRLKLKKALKGVRVVATHRPDISIRYKITGITSAPLNELTFDLDGTRVSVVQYFKRQYDYSLKYVQWPCLQAGSDSRPTYLPMEVCNILGGQRYSRKLNERQVTNILRLACERPDKREGSIVEVINRNNYGIDDNAKEFGIKVMNQLALVDARVLPPPRLKYHQSGREQICNPSVGQWNMNNKRMINGGSIRHWACVSFGSRLQWNDVSVFCNYLVGTCNNMGMQVSETPCVDIVQARQGNLEAVKNIYRQSAQVLAQQGLEGQNLELLFVVLPDGPNASDCYGKHIKWLFRVMGVFFFWLCCSNLSCIYRKSKAAL
;
A
#
# COMPACT_ATOMS: atom_id res chain seq x y z
N VAL A 1 19.12 47.12 -11.68
CA VAL A 1 17.65 47.14 -11.79
C VAL A 1 17.30 47.36 -13.25
N VAL A 2 16.74 46.35 -13.91
CA VAL A 2 16.26 46.39 -15.31
C VAL A 2 14.81 45.89 -15.24
N PRO A 3 13.82 46.59 -15.84
CA PRO A 3 12.42 46.20 -15.69
C PRO A 3 12.11 44.90 -16.46
N PRO A 4 11.19 44.05 -15.97
CA PRO A 4 10.83 42.83 -16.68
C PRO A 4 10.02 43.18 -17.93
N ARG A 5 10.54 42.83 -19.12
CA ARG A 5 9.81 42.87 -20.39
C ARG A 5 8.63 41.90 -20.33
N ASN A 6 7.49 42.37 -20.85
CA ASN A 6 6.19 41.70 -20.90
C ASN A 6 6.27 40.21 -21.22
N LEU A 7 5.89 39.37 -20.24
CA LEU A 7 5.61 37.95 -20.45
C LEU A 7 4.34 37.82 -21.31
N PRO A 8 4.26 36.84 -22.25
CA PRO A 8 3.06 36.59 -23.03
C PRO A 8 1.88 36.23 -22.11
N PRO A 9 0.62 36.53 -22.52
CA PRO A 9 -0.55 36.40 -21.67
C PRO A 9 -0.73 34.94 -21.23
N ALA A 10 -1.05 34.78 -19.94
CA ALA A 10 -1.38 33.50 -19.35
C ALA A 10 -2.58 32.88 -20.09
N SER A 11 -2.46 31.60 -20.43
CA SER A 11 -3.56 30.74 -20.87
C SER A 11 -4.82 30.96 -20.02
N SER A 12 -5.99 30.92 -20.66
CA SER A 12 -7.35 31.18 -20.13
C SER A 12 -7.83 30.21 -19.01
N LYS A 13 -6.95 29.48 -18.34
CA LYS A 13 -7.27 28.66 -17.16
C LYS A 13 -7.06 29.48 -15.88
N SER A 14 -8.16 30.05 -15.41
CA SER A 14 -8.28 31.10 -14.38
C SER A 14 -8.06 30.68 -12.92
N THR A 15 -7.03 29.87 -12.60
CA THR A 15 -6.51 29.72 -11.22
C THR A 15 -5.02 29.41 -11.24
N GLY A 16 -4.19 30.42 -11.47
CA GLY A 16 -2.73 30.28 -11.36
C GLY A 16 -2.31 30.11 -9.90
N PHE A 17 -1.49 29.11 -9.61
CA PHE A 17 -0.84 29.00 -8.30
C PHE A 17 0.02 30.25 -8.03
N HIS A 18 0.01 30.75 -6.79
CA HIS A 18 0.84 31.89 -6.40
C HIS A 18 2.33 31.57 -6.57
N ALA A 19 3.07 32.54 -7.10
CA ALA A 19 4.51 32.45 -7.16
C ALA A 19 5.11 32.42 -5.75
N ARG A 20 6.24 31.72 -5.58
CA ARG A 20 7.00 31.72 -4.33
C ARG A 20 7.43 33.17 -4.02
N PRO A 21 7.07 33.76 -2.86
CA PRO A 21 7.38 35.15 -2.55
C PRO A 21 8.86 35.39 -2.22
N GLY A 22 9.59 34.33 -1.85
CA GLY A 22 11.01 34.39 -1.51
C GLY A 22 11.48 33.12 -0.81
N TYR A 23 12.68 33.18 -0.24
CA TYR A 23 13.25 32.12 0.59
C TYR A 23 13.20 32.53 2.06
N GLY A 24 12.80 31.59 2.92
CA GLY A 24 12.84 31.86 4.36
C GLY A 24 14.27 32.03 4.87
N THR A 25 14.45 32.82 5.93
CA THR A 25 15.74 33.12 6.55
C THR A 25 15.87 32.63 7.99
N ALA A 26 14.73 32.38 8.68
CA ALA A 26 14.70 31.96 10.08
C ALA A 26 15.26 30.55 10.33
N GLY A 27 15.81 30.32 11.52
CA GLY A 27 16.31 29.02 11.98
C GLY A 27 17.81 28.81 11.78
N LYS A 28 18.34 27.77 12.44
CA LYS A 28 19.76 27.41 12.36
C LYS A 28 20.04 26.69 11.04
N ARG A 29 21.01 27.16 10.26
CA ARG A 29 21.41 26.54 8.99
C ARG A 29 22.04 25.16 9.24
N CYS A 30 21.72 24.21 8.38
CA CYS A 30 22.34 22.90 8.30
C CYS A 30 22.33 22.40 6.84
N ARG A 31 23.02 21.29 6.56
CA ARG A 31 22.98 20.63 5.26
C ARG A 31 22.39 19.24 5.40
N VAL A 32 21.53 18.86 4.46
CA VAL A 32 20.88 17.54 4.43
C VAL A 32 21.06 16.91 3.07
N ARG A 33 21.10 15.58 3.02
CA ARG A 33 21.05 14.84 1.76
C ARG A 33 19.60 14.48 1.46
N ALA A 34 19.16 14.81 0.25
CA ALA A 34 17.89 14.36 -0.28
C ALA A 34 18.11 13.17 -1.21
N ASN A 35 17.16 12.24 -1.23
CA ASN A 35 17.15 11.07 -2.11
C ASN A 35 16.80 11.43 -3.58
N HIS A 36 17.40 12.50 -4.06
CA HIS A 36 17.27 13.05 -5.39
C HIS A 36 18.64 13.05 -6.06
N LEU A 37 18.68 12.61 -7.31
CA LEU A 37 19.86 12.65 -8.17
C LEU A 37 19.65 13.72 -9.23
N LEU A 38 20.63 14.59 -9.45
CA LEU A 38 20.54 15.57 -10.53
C LEU A 38 20.52 14.87 -11.89
N VAL A 39 19.66 15.34 -12.79
CA VAL A 39 19.53 14.80 -14.15
C VAL A 39 19.79 15.91 -15.16
N GLN A 40 20.68 15.63 -16.10
CA GLN A 40 20.93 16.46 -17.28
C GLN A 40 20.33 15.78 -18.51
N VAL A 41 19.79 16.56 -19.43
CA VAL A 41 19.21 16.07 -20.69
C VAL A 41 19.85 16.85 -21.82
N ALA A 42 20.44 16.14 -22.77
CA ALA A 42 20.97 16.75 -24.00
C ALA A 42 19.84 17.39 -24.80
N GLY A 43 20.12 18.45 -25.57
CA GLY A 43 19.11 19.21 -26.35
C GLY A 43 18.49 18.47 -27.54
N LYS A 44 18.33 17.15 -27.49
CA LYS A 44 17.68 16.35 -28.53
C LYS A 44 16.16 16.50 -28.49
N GLU A 45 15.53 16.56 -29.64
CA GLU A 45 14.07 16.62 -29.73
C GLU A 45 13.46 15.23 -29.46
N ILE A 46 12.28 15.20 -28.82
CA ILE A 46 11.58 13.94 -28.53
C ILE A 46 10.33 13.87 -29.40
N TYR A 47 10.09 12.73 -30.05
CA TYR A 47 8.95 12.53 -30.93
C TYR A 47 7.94 11.63 -30.24
N HIS A 48 6.67 12.06 -30.21
CA HIS A 48 5.54 11.34 -29.62
C HIS A 48 4.69 10.70 -30.70
N TYR A 49 4.37 9.42 -30.51
CA TYR A 49 3.55 8.61 -31.40
C TYR A 49 2.42 7.96 -30.60
N ASP A 50 1.24 7.91 -31.21
CA ASP A 50 0.13 7.10 -30.75
C ASP A 50 0.26 5.68 -31.31
N VAL A 51 0.08 4.70 -30.43
CA VAL A 51 0.09 3.27 -30.73
C VAL A 51 -1.31 2.73 -30.55
N SER A 52 -1.83 2.04 -31.57
CA SER A 52 -3.03 1.21 -31.48
C SER A 52 -2.68 -0.26 -31.74
N ILE A 53 -3.28 -1.16 -30.95
CA ILE A 53 -3.06 -2.61 -31.05
C ILE A 53 -4.41 -3.26 -31.26
N SER A 54 -4.56 -4.05 -32.32
CA SER A 54 -5.74 -4.84 -32.62
C SER A 54 -5.39 -6.34 -32.61
N PRO A 55 -6.13 -7.20 -31.89
CA PRO A 55 -7.26 -6.86 -31.01
C PRO A 55 -6.82 -6.09 -29.76
N GLU A 56 -7.68 -5.18 -29.28
CA GLU A 56 -7.38 -4.35 -28.12
C GLU A 56 -7.14 -5.19 -26.86
N SER A 57 -6.18 -4.74 -26.03
CA SER A 57 -5.94 -5.35 -24.73
C SER A 57 -5.78 -4.32 -23.63
N MET A 58 -6.49 -4.55 -22.52
CA MET A 58 -6.38 -3.75 -21.29
C MET A 58 -5.12 -4.10 -20.47
N ALA A 59 -4.42 -5.18 -20.81
CA ALA A 59 -3.25 -5.67 -20.08
C ALA A 59 -1.98 -4.96 -20.54
N ARG A 60 -1.48 -4.01 -19.74
CA ARG A 60 -0.25 -3.25 -20.02
C ARG A 60 0.97 -4.13 -20.30
N GLU A 61 1.16 -5.19 -19.51
CA GLU A 61 2.29 -6.14 -19.69
C GLU A 61 2.25 -6.80 -21.07
N ARG A 62 1.06 -7.20 -21.54
CA ARG A 62 0.88 -7.79 -22.86
C ARG A 62 1.18 -6.78 -23.96
N ASN A 63 0.66 -5.56 -23.84
CA ASN A 63 0.90 -4.50 -24.82
C ASN A 63 2.40 -4.18 -24.92
N ARG A 64 3.11 -4.10 -23.79
CA ARG A 64 4.58 -3.95 -23.80
C ARG A 64 5.28 -5.12 -24.47
N SER A 65 4.87 -6.36 -24.18
CA SER A 65 5.43 -7.54 -24.85
C SER A 65 5.25 -7.51 -26.37
N ILE A 66 4.09 -7.07 -26.86
CA ILE A 66 3.80 -6.94 -28.30
C ILE A 66 4.72 -5.88 -28.93
N ILE A 67 4.87 -4.72 -28.29
CA ILE A 67 5.72 -3.64 -28.82
C ILE A 67 7.20 -4.01 -28.74
N ASN A 68 7.66 -4.68 -27.69
CA ASN A 68 9.04 -5.17 -27.61
C ASN A 68 9.35 -6.15 -28.74
N GLU A 69 8.40 -7.03 -29.06
CA GLU A 69 8.53 -7.96 -30.18
C GLU A 69 8.52 -7.24 -31.54
N LEU A 70 7.66 -6.21 -31.71
CA LEU A 70 7.68 -5.33 -32.88
C LEU A 70 9.05 -4.68 -33.07
N VAL A 71 9.61 -4.10 -32.01
CA VAL A 71 10.92 -3.43 -32.05
C VAL A 71 12.03 -4.42 -32.40
N ARG A 72 11.95 -5.65 -31.87
CA ARG A 72 12.90 -6.72 -32.18
C ARG A 72 12.83 -7.14 -33.66
N LEU A 73 11.63 -7.38 -34.18
CA LEU A 73 11.41 -7.88 -35.56
C LEU A 73 11.61 -6.80 -36.62
N HIS A 74 11.20 -5.56 -36.33
CA HIS A 74 11.16 -4.47 -37.30
C HIS A 74 12.17 -3.36 -37.00
N LYS A 75 13.28 -3.67 -36.30
CA LYS A 75 14.30 -2.69 -35.92
C LYS A 75 14.79 -1.81 -37.09
N GLN A 76 14.97 -2.40 -38.27
CA GLN A 76 15.37 -1.67 -39.48
C GLN A 76 14.32 -0.64 -39.93
N HIS A 77 13.03 -0.97 -39.78
CA HIS A 77 11.94 -0.06 -40.12
C HIS A 77 11.83 1.10 -39.13
N LEU A 78 12.43 0.95 -37.94
CA LEU A 78 12.52 1.95 -36.90
C LEU A 78 13.85 2.71 -36.94
N ASP A 79 14.65 2.62 -38.02
CA ASP A 79 15.96 3.28 -38.14
C ASP A 79 16.91 2.92 -36.97
N GLY A 80 16.82 1.70 -36.45
CA GLY A 80 17.63 1.24 -35.31
C GLY A 80 17.29 1.89 -33.97
N ARG A 81 16.27 2.75 -33.90
CA ARG A 81 15.88 3.50 -32.70
C ARG A 81 15.38 2.59 -31.58
N LEU A 82 15.49 3.09 -30.35
CA LEU A 82 14.96 2.45 -29.14
C LEU A 82 13.71 3.21 -28.66
N PRO A 83 12.52 2.90 -29.19
CA PRO A 83 11.30 3.53 -28.74
C PRO A 83 10.96 3.08 -27.31
N VAL A 84 10.44 4.01 -26.51
CA VAL A 84 9.97 3.74 -25.15
C VAL A 84 8.46 3.88 -25.11
N TYR A 85 7.77 2.95 -24.46
CA TYR A 85 6.32 2.81 -24.58
C TYR A 85 5.65 2.79 -23.19
N ASP A 86 4.57 3.54 -23.02
CA ASP A 86 3.88 3.62 -21.73
C ASP A 86 3.07 2.35 -21.37
N GLY A 87 2.92 1.43 -22.32
CA GLY A 87 2.11 0.21 -22.18
C GLY A 87 0.63 0.39 -22.54
N ARG A 88 0.24 1.56 -23.07
CA ARG A 88 -1.13 1.92 -23.46
C ARG A 88 -1.22 2.52 -24.86
N LYS A 89 -0.80 3.78 -25.04
CA LYS A 89 -0.98 4.53 -26.29
C LYS A 89 0.25 5.36 -26.63
N GLY A 90 0.90 5.97 -25.65
CA GLY A 90 2.03 6.86 -25.88
C GLY A 90 3.35 6.10 -26.08
N MET A 91 3.96 6.27 -27.24
CA MET A 91 5.31 5.82 -27.57
C MET A 91 6.20 7.01 -27.91
N PHE A 92 7.46 6.98 -27.47
CA PHE A 92 8.40 8.09 -27.65
C PHE A 92 9.72 7.62 -28.24
N THR A 93 10.37 8.47 -29.03
CA THR A 93 11.71 8.25 -29.60
C THR A 93 12.54 9.53 -29.52
N ALA A 94 13.87 9.40 -29.51
CA ALA A 94 14.80 10.53 -29.44
C ALA A 94 15.13 11.18 -30.81
N ALA A 95 14.51 10.68 -31.88
CA ALA A 95 14.68 11.11 -33.27
C ALA A 95 13.44 10.67 -34.07
N PRO A 96 13.13 11.30 -35.22
CA PRO A 96 11.96 10.92 -35.99
C PRO A 96 12.10 9.49 -36.55
N LEU A 97 11.00 8.75 -36.60
CA LEU A 97 10.90 7.51 -37.34
C LEU A 97 10.85 7.81 -38.85
N PRO A 98 11.26 6.88 -39.73
CA PRO A 98 11.27 7.09 -41.18
C PRO A 98 9.86 7.10 -41.81
N PHE A 99 8.81 7.30 -41.01
CA PHE A 99 7.41 7.35 -41.42
C PHE A 99 6.58 8.20 -40.45
N LYS A 100 5.50 8.80 -40.94
CA LYS A 100 4.49 9.48 -40.11
C LYS A 100 3.43 8.54 -39.56
N THR A 101 3.02 7.55 -40.36
CA THR A 101 2.11 6.49 -39.94
C THR A 101 2.57 5.20 -40.58
N LYS A 102 2.62 4.11 -39.80
CA LYS A 102 2.92 2.78 -40.34
C LYS A 102 2.20 1.71 -39.55
N GLU A 103 1.82 0.66 -40.26
CA GLU A 103 1.19 -0.53 -39.70
C GLU A 103 2.15 -1.71 -39.77
N PHE A 104 2.13 -2.50 -38.71
CA PHE A 104 2.94 -3.69 -38.54
C PHE A 104 2.05 -4.87 -38.16
N ILE A 105 2.42 -6.06 -38.64
CA ILE A 105 1.82 -7.33 -38.21
C ILE A 105 2.86 -8.03 -37.35
N VAL A 106 2.53 -8.22 -36.07
CA VAL A 106 3.43 -8.80 -35.07
C VAL A 106 2.87 -10.14 -34.63
N LYS A 107 3.67 -11.19 -34.77
CA LYS A 107 3.33 -12.53 -34.31
C LYS A 107 3.94 -12.74 -32.93
N VAL A 108 3.10 -12.97 -31.93
CA VAL A 108 3.55 -13.18 -30.54
C VAL A 108 3.13 -14.58 -30.08
N SER A 109 4.10 -15.36 -29.62
CA SER A 109 3.86 -16.69 -29.05
C SER A 109 3.02 -16.61 -27.77
N ASN A 110 1.94 -17.38 -27.68
CA ASN A 110 1.06 -17.35 -26.51
C ASN A 110 1.61 -18.19 -25.34
N THR A 111 2.39 -17.56 -24.48
CA THR A 111 2.95 -18.22 -23.27
C THR A 111 1.93 -18.67 -22.23
N GLU A 112 0.65 -18.26 -22.31
CA GLU A 112 -0.38 -18.65 -21.34
C GLU A 112 -0.94 -20.06 -21.61
N ARG A 113 -0.84 -20.57 -22.84
CA ARG A 113 -1.36 -21.88 -23.24
C ARG A 113 -0.37 -22.55 -24.18
N GLY A 114 0.40 -23.52 -23.69
CA GLY A 114 1.51 -24.19 -24.40
C GLY A 114 1.20 -24.87 -25.74
N TYR A 115 -0.05 -24.82 -26.23
CA TYR A 115 -0.50 -25.37 -27.51
C TYR A 115 -1.14 -24.34 -28.46
N GLN A 116 -1.39 -23.10 -28.03
CA GLN A 116 -1.87 -22.08 -28.97
C GLN A 116 -0.67 -21.45 -29.67
N GLY A 117 -0.60 -21.66 -30.99
CA GLY A 117 0.40 -21.08 -31.87
C GLY A 117 0.47 -19.55 -31.80
N GLU A 118 1.33 -18.98 -32.63
CA GLU A 118 1.52 -17.54 -32.70
C GLU A 118 0.20 -16.81 -32.90
N LYS A 119 -0.04 -15.78 -32.09
CA LYS A 119 -1.17 -14.87 -32.28
C LYS A 119 -0.70 -13.64 -33.02
N GLU A 120 -1.41 -13.30 -34.09
CA GLU A 120 -1.15 -12.10 -34.86
C GLU A 120 -1.81 -10.88 -34.21
N TYR A 121 -1.05 -9.78 -34.15
CA TYR A 121 -1.48 -8.48 -33.69
C TYR A 121 -1.17 -7.45 -34.76
N LYS A 122 -2.17 -6.64 -35.10
CA LYS A 122 -1.99 -5.48 -35.98
C LYS A 122 -1.69 -4.25 -35.13
N VAL A 123 -0.51 -3.67 -35.32
CA VAL A 123 -0.02 -2.52 -34.56
C VAL A 123 0.13 -1.33 -35.49
N THR A 124 -0.56 -0.23 -35.21
CA THR A 124 -0.39 1.02 -35.96
C THR A 124 0.34 2.04 -35.09
N ILE A 125 1.38 2.64 -35.66
CA ILE A 125 2.18 3.69 -35.04
C ILE A 125 1.96 4.97 -35.85
N LYS A 126 1.50 6.05 -35.21
CA LYS A 126 1.21 7.34 -35.83
C LYS A 126 1.88 8.48 -35.08
N GLU A 127 2.65 9.33 -35.76
CA GLU A 127 3.26 10.53 -35.19
C GLU A 127 2.17 11.54 -34.80
N VAL A 128 2.28 12.06 -33.58
CA VAL A 128 1.31 12.98 -32.98
C VAL A 128 1.93 14.35 -32.75
N ALA A 129 3.12 14.38 -32.15
CA ALA A 129 3.72 15.63 -31.72
C ALA A 129 5.24 15.54 -31.66
N LYS A 130 5.87 16.70 -31.81
CA LYS A 130 7.28 16.93 -31.58
C LYS A 130 7.45 17.72 -30.28
N LEU A 131 8.04 17.09 -29.27
CA LEU A 131 8.22 17.66 -27.94
C LEU A 131 9.54 18.44 -27.89
N ASN A 132 9.43 19.74 -27.61
CA ASN A 132 10.57 20.64 -27.56
C ASN A 132 11.17 20.75 -26.15
N LEU A 133 12.41 20.28 -25.98
CA LEU A 133 13.16 20.40 -24.72
C LEU A 133 13.43 21.86 -24.30
N TYR A 134 13.38 22.82 -25.23
CA TYR A 134 13.50 24.23 -24.90
C TYR A 134 12.45 24.68 -23.87
N ASN A 135 11.21 24.20 -23.99
CA ASN A 135 10.14 24.53 -23.04
C ASN A 135 10.46 23.98 -21.64
N LEU A 136 11.06 22.79 -21.56
CA LEU A 136 11.56 22.24 -20.30
C LEU A 136 12.68 23.11 -19.71
N GLN A 137 13.63 23.56 -20.53
CA GLN A 137 14.71 24.44 -20.08
C GLN A 137 14.17 25.79 -19.58
N GLN A 138 13.22 26.42 -20.30
CA GLN A 138 12.60 27.67 -19.86
C GLN A 138 11.79 27.50 -18.58
N PHE A 139 11.08 26.38 -18.44
CA PHE A 139 10.35 26.05 -17.21
C PHE A 139 11.31 25.88 -16.02
N LEU A 140 12.38 25.09 -16.18
CA LEU A 140 13.38 24.87 -15.12
C LEU A 140 14.13 26.16 -14.75
N ALA A 141 14.32 27.07 -15.71
CA ALA A 141 14.89 28.39 -15.48
C ALA A 141 13.89 29.40 -14.84
N GLY A 142 12.63 28.99 -14.61
CA GLY A 142 11.58 29.85 -14.06
C GLY A 142 11.08 30.94 -15.02
N ARG A 143 11.43 30.85 -16.31
CA ARG A 143 11.02 31.81 -17.36
C ARG A 143 9.64 31.49 -17.91
N GLN A 144 9.21 30.24 -17.80
CA GLN A 144 7.88 29.75 -18.19
C GLN A 144 7.18 29.09 -16.99
N ARG A 145 5.87 29.34 -16.84
CA ARG A 145 5.06 28.77 -15.74
C ARG A 145 4.42 27.43 -16.06
N GLU A 146 4.14 27.18 -17.34
CA GLU A 146 3.49 25.95 -17.77
C GLU A 146 4.48 24.77 -17.75
N LEU A 147 4.10 23.73 -17.03
CA LEU A 147 4.91 22.52 -16.89
C LEU A 147 4.80 21.66 -18.17
N PRO A 148 5.91 21.35 -18.87
CA PRO A 148 5.88 20.47 -20.04
C PRO A 148 5.74 19.01 -19.61
N GLN A 149 4.51 18.64 -19.25
CA GLN A 149 4.16 17.35 -18.66
C GLN A 149 4.53 16.18 -19.58
N ASP A 150 4.24 16.28 -20.88
CA ASP A 150 4.50 15.21 -21.86
C ASP A 150 5.99 14.95 -22.03
N THR A 151 6.81 16.01 -22.02
CA THR A 151 8.28 15.90 -22.10
C THR A 151 8.85 15.19 -20.87
N ILE A 152 8.39 15.59 -19.67
CA ILE A 152 8.82 14.94 -18.42
C ILE A 152 8.35 13.49 -18.38
N GLN A 153 7.13 13.21 -18.86
CA GLN A 153 6.60 11.86 -18.93
C GLN A 153 7.41 10.98 -19.89
N ALA A 154 7.79 11.48 -21.07
CA ALA A 154 8.61 10.74 -22.03
C ALA A 154 9.97 10.34 -21.40
N LEU A 155 10.65 11.30 -20.76
CA LEU A 155 11.92 11.07 -20.07
C LEU A 155 11.77 10.10 -18.87
N ASP A 156 10.67 10.22 -18.11
CA ASP A 156 10.33 9.34 -16.99
C ASP A 156 10.01 7.90 -17.47
N ILE A 157 9.42 7.73 -18.65
CA ILE A 157 9.22 6.41 -19.28
C ILE A 157 10.56 5.85 -19.74
N ALA A 158 11.41 6.64 -20.39
CA ALA A 158 12.72 6.20 -20.85
C ALA A 158 13.58 5.63 -19.71
N LEU A 159 13.65 6.34 -18.58
CA LEU A 159 14.38 5.87 -17.39
C LEU A 159 13.79 4.61 -16.73
N ARG A 160 12.55 4.24 -17.06
CA ARG A 160 11.84 3.08 -16.50
C ARG A 160 11.85 1.88 -17.43
N GLU A 161 12.24 2.02 -18.68
CA GLU A 161 12.14 0.94 -19.66
C GLU A 161 12.97 -0.27 -19.24
N THR A 162 14.25 -0.04 -18.91
CA THR A 162 15.17 -1.09 -18.45
C THR A 162 14.75 -1.73 -17.12
N PRO A 163 14.43 -0.97 -16.04
CA PRO A 163 13.84 -1.54 -14.83
C PRO A 163 12.57 -2.35 -15.04
N THR A 164 11.70 -1.94 -15.97
CA THR A 164 10.45 -2.64 -16.29
C THR A 164 10.71 -4.02 -16.90
N ALA A 165 11.77 -4.16 -17.69
CA ALA A 165 12.19 -5.44 -18.26
C ALA A 165 12.88 -6.35 -17.23
N LYS A 166 13.63 -5.78 -16.26
CA LYS A 166 14.43 -6.53 -15.28
C LYS A 166 13.65 -6.95 -14.02
N TYR A 167 12.64 -6.19 -13.62
CA TYR A 167 11.97 -6.33 -12.32
C TYR A 167 10.46 -6.37 -12.47
N THR A 168 9.74 -6.66 -11.38
CA THR A 168 8.27 -6.59 -11.38
C THR A 168 7.79 -5.15 -11.16
N PRO A 169 7.18 -4.49 -12.16
CA PRO A 169 6.73 -3.11 -12.04
C PRO A 169 5.37 -3.05 -11.32
N ILE A 170 5.28 -2.19 -10.29
CA ILE A 170 4.00 -1.86 -9.63
C ILE A 170 3.94 -0.34 -9.50
N SER A 171 3.08 0.28 -10.31
CA SER A 171 2.98 1.75 -10.40
C SER A 171 4.32 2.38 -10.83
N ARG A 172 4.99 3.12 -9.94
CA ARG A 172 6.31 3.74 -10.15
C ARG A 172 7.43 3.05 -9.39
N SER A 173 7.17 1.84 -8.88
CA SER A 173 8.13 1.06 -8.11
C SER A 173 8.46 -0.26 -8.80
N PHE A 174 9.67 -0.76 -8.55
CA PHE A 174 10.22 -1.97 -9.17
C PHE A 174 10.66 -2.94 -8.07
N PHE A 175 10.14 -4.16 -8.10
CA PHE A 175 10.35 -5.15 -7.03
C PHE A 175 11.02 -6.41 -7.57
N SER A 176 11.89 -7.01 -6.75
CA SER A 176 12.56 -8.27 -7.07
C SER A 176 13.13 -8.91 -5.80
N LYS A 177 13.12 -10.24 -5.73
CA LYS A 177 13.85 -10.99 -4.67
C LYS A 177 15.35 -10.68 -4.65
N SER A 178 15.89 -10.28 -5.80
CA SER A 178 17.32 -9.99 -5.94
C SER A 178 17.77 -8.73 -5.20
N PHE A 179 16.86 -7.86 -4.74
CA PHE A 179 17.20 -6.71 -3.87
C PHE A 179 17.44 -7.09 -2.41
N GLY A 180 17.43 -8.39 -2.09
CA GLY A 180 17.69 -8.85 -0.74
C GLY A 180 16.60 -8.45 0.25
N HIS A 181 16.96 -8.58 1.52
CA HIS A 181 16.21 -8.80 2.78
C HIS A 181 14.67 -8.75 2.82
N GLY A 182 14.00 -9.23 1.77
CA GLY A 182 12.65 -9.73 1.83
C GLY A 182 12.54 -10.97 2.70
N GLY A 183 11.34 -11.53 2.80
CA GLY A 183 11.14 -12.74 3.60
C GLY A 183 9.69 -13.11 3.78
N ASP A 184 9.47 -14.30 4.34
CA ASP A 184 8.14 -14.79 4.67
C ASP A 184 7.48 -13.84 5.70
N ILE A 185 6.26 -13.40 5.40
CA ILE A 185 5.45 -12.58 6.33
C ILE A 185 4.27 -13.37 6.91
N GLY A 186 4.11 -14.63 6.52
CA GLY A 186 3.12 -15.60 6.98
C GLY A 186 1.97 -15.79 6.01
N SER A 187 1.28 -16.93 6.13
CA SER A 187 0.06 -17.28 5.39
C SER A 187 0.26 -17.32 3.87
N GLY A 188 1.37 -17.88 3.39
CA GLY A 188 1.66 -18.00 1.97
C GLY A 188 2.06 -16.72 1.26
N VAL A 189 2.50 -15.71 2.02
CA VAL A 189 2.84 -14.38 1.53
C VAL A 189 4.26 -14.04 1.98
N GLU A 190 5.02 -13.42 1.09
CA GLU A 190 6.37 -12.93 1.34
C GLU A 190 6.48 -11.43 1.01
N CYS A 191 7.39 -10.74 1.68
CA CYS A 191 7.78 -9.37 1.38
C CYS A 191 8.85 -9.36 0.30
N TRP A 192 8.66 -8.58 -0.76
CA TRP A 192 9.72 -8.25 -1.71
C TRP A 192 10.14 -6.79 -1.50
N ARG A 193 11.45 -6.58 -1.52
CA ARG A 193 12.05 -5.24 -1.60
C ARG A 193 12.14 -4.77 -3.04
N GLY A 194 12.26 -3.46 -3.16
CA GLY A 194 12.31 -2.76 -4.42
C GLY A 194 12.60 -1.28 -4.19
N TYR A 195 12.38 -0.49 -5.22
CA TYR A 195 12.54 0.95 -5.13
C TYR A 195 11.48 1.68 -5.94
N TYR A 196 11.10 2.86 -5.47
CA TYR A 196 10.35 3.87 -6.17
C TYR A 196 11.29 4.67 -7.06
N GLN A 197 10.83 5.04 -8.26
CA GLN A 197 11.56 5.92 -9.17
C GLN A 197 10.60 6.93 -9.80
N SER A 198 10.97 8.21 -9.78
CA SER A 198 10.23 9.24 -10.51
C SER A 198 11.12 10.41 -10.87
N LEU A 199 11.04 10.83 -12.13
CA LEU A 199 11.64 12.06 -12.59
C LEU A 199 10.80 13.27 -12.13
N ARG A 200 11.43 14.29 -11.56
CA ARG A 200 10.79 15.44 -10.93
C ARG A 200 11.49 16.75 -11.31
N PRO A 201 10.76 17.76 -11.79
CA PRO A 201 11.31 19.11 -11.90
C PRO A 201 11.45 19.73 -10.50
N THR A 202 12.58 20.37 -10.25
CA THR A 202 12.92 21.00 -8.96
C THR A 202 13.67 22.31 -9.19
N GLN A 203 13.91 23.09 -8.13
CA GLN A 203 14.68 24.34 -8.24
C GLN A 203 16.15 24.12 -8.62
N MET A 204 16.71 22.93 -8.38
CA MET A 204 18.06 22.56 -8.81
C MET A 204 18.11 22.04 -10.26
N GLY A 205 16.98 22.03 -10.95
CA GLY A 205 16.82 21.42 -12.28
C GLY A 205 15.99 20.14 -12.24
N LEU A 206 16.18 19.28 -13.22
CA LEU A 206 15.52 17.99 -13.29
C LEU A 206 16.20 17.01 -12.31
N SER A 207 15.41 16.24 -11.56
CA SER A 207 15.96 15.31 -10.57
C SER A 207 15.25 13.95 -10.62
N LEU A 208 16.01 12.88 -10.45
CA LEU A 208 15.48 11.53 -10.30
C LEU A 208 15.33 11.22 -8.81
N ASN A 209 14.09 11.14 -8.34
CA ASN A 209 13.79 10.71 -6.97
C ASN A 209 13.80 9.18 -6.91
N ILE A 210 14.60 8.63 -5.99
CA ILE A 210 14.69 7.19 -5.74
C ILE A 210 14.48 6.93 -4.25
N ASP A 211 13.60 5.99 -3.91
CA ASP A 211 13.37 5.61 -2.51
C ASP A 211 13.14 4.11 -2.35
N ILE A 212 13.52 3.53 -1.22
CA ILE A 212 13.32 2.11 -0.95
C ILE A 212 11.84 1.80 -0.71
N SER A 213 11.36 0.76 -1.37
CA SER A 213 9.98 0.29 -1.30
C SER A 213 9.94 -1.18 -0.88
N ALA A 214 8.88 -1.57 -0.18
CA ALA A 214 8.60 -2.96 0.16
C ALA A 214 7.11 -3.25 0.01
N THR A 215 6.75 -4.41 -0.54
CA THR A 215 5.34 -4.82 -0.66
C THR A 215 5.21 -6.34 -0.62
N ALA A 216 4.00 -6.81 -0.32
CA ALA A 216 3.67 -8.21 -0.24
C ALA A 216 3.45 -8.86 -1.63
N PHE A 217 3.93 -10.09 -1.78
CA PHE A 217 3.81 -10.97 -2.93
C PHE A 217 3.36 -12.37 -2.47
N TYR A 218 2.64 -13.08 -3.32
CA TYR A 218 2.39 -14.51 -3.08
C TYR A 218 3.70 -15.29 -3.17
N LYS A 219 3.93 -16.21 -2.22
CA LYS A 219 5.04 -17.16 -2.31
C LYS A 219 4.82 -18.07 -3.54
N ALA A 220 5.90 -18.32 -4.28
CA ALA A 220 5.90 -19.35 -5.31
C ALA A 220 5.99 -20.72 -4.63
N GLN A 221 4.86 -21.42 -4.52
CA GLN A 221 4.76 -22.69 -3.79
C GLN A 221 3.55 -23.51 -4.25
N PRO A 222 3.50 -24.82 -3.93
CA PRO A 222 2.31 -25.63 -4.13
C PRO A 222 1.05 -25.00 -3.53
N VAL A 223 -0.08 -25.13 -4.22
CA VAL A 223 -1.37 -24.60 -3.74
C VAL A 223 -1.78 -25.27 -2.43
N MET A 224 -1.45 -26.55 -2.25
CA MET A 224 -1.68 -27.27 -1.00
C MET A 224 -0.93 -26.61 0.17
N ASP A 225 0.35 -26.32 0.02
CA ASP A 225 1.16 -25.66 1.05
C ASP A 225 0.61 -24.26 1.37
N PHE A 226 0.24 -23.49 0.34
CA PHE A 226 -0.43 -22.21 0.54
C PHE A 226 -1.74 -22.37 1.34
N ALA A 227 -2.55 -23.38 1.03
CA ALA A 227 -3.82 -23.58 1.71
C ALA A 227 -3.63 -23.90 3.19
N LEU A 228 -2.66 -24.77 3.52
CA LEU A 228 -2.33 -25.13 4.89
C LEU A 228 -1.78 -23.93 5.68
N GLU A 229 -0.83 -23.19 5.10
CA GLU A 229 -0.27 -21.97 5.71
C GLU A 229 -1.33 -20.88 5.92
N TYR A 230 -2.20 -20.66 4.93
CA TYR A 230 -3.21 -19.61 4.95
C TYR A 230 -4.33 -19.90 5.97
N LEU A 231 -4.71 -21.18 6.11
CA LEU A 231 -5.70 -21.62 7.10
C LEU A 231 -5.09 -21.88 8.48
N ASN A 232 -3.76 -21.76 8.62
CA ASN A 232 -3.03 -22.04 9.86
C ASN A 232 -3.29 -23.46 10.37
N ILE A 233 -3.36 -24.43 9.45
CA ILE A 233 -3.45 -25.86 9.75
C ILE A 233 -2.04 -26.36 10.05
N ARG A 234 -1.85 -26.99 11.20
CA ARG A 234 -0.56 -27.57 11.63
C ARG A 234 -0.62 -29.09 11.52
N GLY A 235 0.46 -29.70 11.03
CA GLY A 235 0.53 -31.15 10.80
C GLY A 235 -0.06 -31.54 9.44
N ASP A 236 -0.57 -32.77 9.35
CA ASP A 236 -1.09 -33.32 8.11
C ASP A 236 -2.36 -32.60 7.64
N ALA A 237 -2.51 -32.49 6.32
CA ALA A 237 -3.72 -31.94 5.72
C ALA A 237 -4.96 -32.76 6.14
N PRO A 238 -6.04 -32.12 6.62
CA PRO A 238 -7.23 -32.83 7.03
C PRO A 238 -7.84 -33.61 5.87
N ARG A 239 -8.52 -34.72 6.17
CA ARG A 239 -9.18 -35.54 5.15
C ARG A 239 -10.21 -34.73 4.34
N ARG A 240 -10.98 -33.86 5.00
CA ARG A 240 -12.01 -32.99 4.40
C ARG A 240 -11.82 -31.55 4.85
N LEU A 241 -12.07 -30.60 3.94
CA LEU A 241 -12.05 -29.17 4.22
C LEU A 241 -13.44 -28.66 4.63
N PHE A 242 -13.53 -27.87 5.70
CA PHE A 242 -14.78 -27.21 6.10
C PHE A 242 -15.17 -26.11 5.12
N ASP A 243 -16.48 -25.89 4.96
CA ASP A 243 -17.01 -24.89 4.04
C ASP A 243 -16.54 -23.46 4.34
N GLN A 244 -16.37 -23.11 5.62
CA GLN A 244 -15.86 -21.81 6.03
C GLN A 244 -14.43 -21.58 5.51
N ASP A 245 -13.58 -22.60 5.60
CA ASP A 245 -12.19 -22.54 5.14
C ASP A 245 -12.09 -22.55 3.63
N ARG A 246 -12.95 -23.32 2.95
CA ARG A 246 -13.12 -23.26 1.50
C ARG A 246 -13.47 -21.85 1.02
N LEU A 247 -14.39 -21.15 1.70
CA LEU A 247 -14.75 -19.76 1.36
C LEU A 247 -13.59 -18.78 1.60
N LYS A 248 -12.78 -18.99 2.63
CA LYS A 248 -11.54 -18.22 2.87
C LYS A 248 -10.54 -18.42 1.73
N LEU A 249 -10.27 -19.66 1.34
CA LEU A 249 -9.38 -20.00 0.21
C LEU A 249 -9.91 -19.44 -1.11
N LYS A 250 -11.22 -19.56 -1.36
CA LYS A 250 -11.86 -19.02 -2.57
C LYS A 250 -11.60 -17.52 -2.71
N LYS A 251 -11.71 -16.76 -1.61
CA LYS A 251 -11.41 -15.31 -1.59
C LYS A 251 -9.92 -15.02 -1.80
N ALA A 252 -9.04 -15.84 -1.20
CA ALA A 252 -7.59 -15.65 -1.23
C ALA A 252 -6.96 -15.97 -2.59
N LEU A 253 -7.45 -17.01 -3.27
CA LEU A 253 -6.91 -17.53 -4.52
C LEU A 253 -7.60 -16.96 -5.78
N LYS A 254 -8.78 -16.32 -5.66
CA LYS A 254 -9.46 -15.71 -6.81
C LYS A 254 -8.58 -14.66 -7.48
N GLY A 255 -8.28 -14.88 -8.77
CA GLY A 255 -7.46 -14.02 -9.61
C GLY A 255 -5.97 -14.37 -9.61
N VAL A 256 -5.53 -15.28 -8.73
CA VAL A 256 -4.14 -15.77 -8.67
C VAL A 256 -3.87 -16.67 -9.87
N ARG A 257 -2.68 -16.54 -10.45
CA ARG A 257 -2.22 -17.43 -11.53
C ARG A 257 -1.45 -18.61 -10.95
N VAL A 258 -1.75 -19.80 -11.43
CA VAL A 258 -1.06 -21.06 -11.08
C VAL A 258 -0.52 -21.72 -12.34
N VAL A 259 0.48 -22.56 -12.17
CA VAL A 259 0.96 -23.50 -13.19
C VAL A 259 0.58 -24.91 -12.79
N ALA A 260 0.09 -25.68 -13.74
CA ALA A 260 -0.22 -27.09 -13.51
C ALA A 260 1.05 -27.95 -13.61
N THR A 261 1.20 -28.93 -12.72
CA THR A 261 2.44 -29.73 -12.56
C THR A 261 2.29 -31.19 -12.96
N HIS A 262 1.07 -31.65 -13.29
CA HIS A 262 0.80 -33.04 -13.69
C HIS A 262 1.36 -33.42 -15.07
N ARG A 263 1.81 -32.43 -15.87
CA ARG A 263 2.47 -32.63 -17.15
C ARG A 263 3.87 -32.02 -17.11
N PRO A 264 4.93 -32.83 -16.99
CA PRO A 264 6.30 -32.32 -16.86
C PRO A 264 6.81 -31.67 -18.16
N ASP A 265 6.26 -32.05 -19.29
CA ASP A 265 6.57 -31.56 -20.63
C ASP A 265 5.93 -30.20 -20.95
N ILE A 266 4.91 -29.78 -20.20
CA ILE A 266 4.10 -28.58 -20.54
C ILE A 266 3.76 -27.74 -19.31
N SER A 267 4.26 -26.50 -19.31
CA SER A 267 3.89 -25.49 -18.30
C SER A 267 2.69 -24.66 -18.75
N ILE A 268 1.47 -25.09 -18.43
CA ILE A 268 0.25 -24.31 -18.70
C ILE A 268 -0.09 -23.41 -17.51
N ARG A 269 -0.35 -22.11 -17.79
CA ARG A 269 -0.72 -21.12 -16.77
C ARG A 269 -2.22 -20.91 -16.73
N TYR A 270 -2.80 -20.99 -15.55
CA TYR A 270 -4.24 -20.80 -15.34
C TYR A 270 -4.49 -19.66 -14.36
N LYS A 271 -5.45 -18.80 -14.67
CA LYS A 271 -5.96 -17.80 -13.73
C LYS A 271 -7.17 -18.37 -13.00
N ILE A 272 -7.07 -18.46 -11.67
CA ILE A 272 -8.12 -19.02 -10.83
C ILE A 272 -9.33 -18.07 -10.81
N THR A 273 -10.50 -18.58 -11.14
CA THR A 273 -11.78 -17.87 -11.08
C THR A 273 -12.59 -18.24 -9.84
N GLY A 274 -12.42 -19.46 -9.33
CA GLY A 274 -13.15 -19.97 -8.18
C GLY A 274 -12.57 -21.24 -7.57
N ILE A 275 -13.32 -21.79 -6.61
CA ILE A 275 -13.11 -23.08 -5.97
C ILE A 275 -14.47 -23.76 -5.92
N THR A 276 -14.54 -25.04 -6.30
CA THR A 276 -15.78 -25.80 -6.36
C THR A 276 -16.44 -25.92 -4.99
N SER A 277 -17.76 -26.12 -4.94
CA SER A 277 -18.46 -26.44 -3.69
C SER A 277 -18.43 -27.94 -3.39
N ALA A 278 -18.49 -28.79 -4.42
CA ALA A 278 -18.36 -30.24 -4.29
C ALA A 278 -16.88 -30.67 -4.17
N PRO A 279 -16.60 -31.77 -3.44
CA PRO A 279 -15.28 -32.39 -3.36
C PRO A 279 -14.88 -33.07 -4.69
N LEU A 280 -13.58 -33.29 -4.87
CA LEU A 280 -13.01 -33.76 -6.13
C LEU A 280 -13.52 -35.13 -6.60
N ASN A 281 -13.79 -36.05 -5.68
CA ASN A 281 -14.36 -37.38 -5.97
C ASN A 281 -15.79 -37.33 -6.54
N GLU A 282 -16.54 -36.28 -6.27
CA GLU A 282 -17.91 -36.06 -6.79
C GLU A 282 -17.93 -35.21 -8.05
N LEU A 283 -16.80 -34.60 -8.43
CA LEU A 283 -16.73 -33.72 -9.60
C LEU A 283 -16.65 -34.53 -10.90
N THR A 284 -17.56 -34.18 -11.81
CA THR A 284 -17.56 -34.65 -13.20
C THR A 284 -17.53 -33.46 -14.16
N PHE A 285 -16.97 -33.68 -15.34
CA PHE A 285 -16.97 -32.73 -16.43
C PHE A 285 -17.29 -33.42 -17.75
N ASP A 286 -17.72 -32.64 -18.73
CA ASP A 286 -18.02 -33.13 -20.08
C ASP A 286 -16.72 -33.19 -20.88
N LEU A 287 -16.39 -34.39 -21.36
CA LEU A 287 -15.31 -34.68 -22.29
C LEU A 287 -15.95 -35.28 -23.56
N ASP A 288 -16.09 -34.44 -24.59
CA ASP A 288 -16.62 -34.81 -25.90
C ASP A 288 -18.00 -35.51 -25.86
N GLY A 289 -18.91 -34.99 -25.02
CA GLY A 289 -20.27 -35.51 -24.83
C GLY A 289 -20.39 -36.58 -23.75
N THR A 290 -19.27 -37.02 -23.16
CA THR A 290 -19.24 -38.04 -22.10
C THR A 290 -18.93 -37.40 -20.76
N ARG A 291 -19.76 -37.68 -19.74
CA ARG A 291 -19.48 -37.25 -18.37
C ARG A 291 -18.40 -38.13 -17.74
N VAL A 292 -17.26 -37.52 -17.41
CA VAL A 292 -16.12 -38.22 -16.81
C VAL A 292 -15.81 -37.62 -15.44
N SER A 293 -15.50 -38.48 -14.45
CA SER A 293 -15.02 -38.03 -13.14
C SER A 293 -13.62 -37.43 -13.26
N VAL A 294 -13.37 -36.30 -12.57
CA VAL A 294 -12.04 -35.68 -12.56
C VAL A 294 -10.98 -36.65 -12.03
N VAL A 295 -11.30 -37.42 -10.98
CA VAL A 295 -10.37 -38.40 -10.40
C VAL A 295 -10.02 -39.51 -11.39
N GLN A 296 -11.04 -40.06 -12.07
CA GLN A 296 -10.84 -41.11 -13.07
C GLN A 296 -10.07 -40.58 -14.29
N TYR A 297 -10.36 -39.36 -14.73
CA TYR A 297 -9.65 -38.72 -15.83
C TYR A 297 -8.16 -38.58 -15.53
N PHE A 298 -7.80 -38.07 -14.35
CA PHE A 298 -6.39 -37.93 -13.97
C PHE A 298 -5.66 -39.28 -13.90
N LYS A 299 -6.32 -40.33 -13.39
CA LYS A 299 -5.75 -41.67 -13.35
C LYS A 299 -5.58 -42.29 -14.73
N ARG A 300 -6.55 -42.12 -15.65
CA ARG A 300 -6.49 -42.71 -17.00
C ARG A 300 -5.56 -41.94 -17.94
N GLN A 301 -5.62 -40.61 -17.90
CA GLN A 301 -4.91 -39.75 -18.86
C GLN A 301 -3.45 -39.49 -18.49
N TYR A 302 -3.16 -39.37 -17.19
CA TYR A 302 -1.85 -38.95 -16.70
C TYR A 302 -1.19 -39.98 -15.76
N ASP A 303 -1.81 -41.15 -15.58
CA ASP A 303 -1.43 -42.15 -14.56
C ASP A 303 -1.26 -41.56 -13.15
N TYR A 304 -2.01 -40.50 -12.83
CA TYR A 304 -1.85 -39.77 -11.58
C TYR A 304 -2.94 -40.12 -10.57
N SER A 305 -2.55 -40.79 -9.47
CA SER A 305 -3.43 -41.13 -8.36
C SER A 305 -3.54 -39.96 -7.36
N LEU A 306 -4.61 -39.17 -7.47
CA LEU A 306 -4.90 -38.04 -6.58
C LEU A 306 -5.12 -38.51 -5.14
N LYS A 307 -4.46 -37.85 -4.18
CA LYS A 307 -4.55 -38.19 -2.75
C LYS A 307 -5.68 -37.43 -2.07
N TYR A 308 -5.83 -36.14 -2.37
CA TYR A 308 -6.77 -35.24 -1.70
C TYR A 308 -8.16 -35.22 -2.36
N VAL A 309 -8.76 -36.40 -2.58
CA VAL A 309 -10.02 -36.53 -3.35
C VAL A 309 -11.25 -35.95 -2.64
N GLN A 310 -11.19 -35.74 -1.33
CA GLN A 310 -12.25 -35.11 -0.54
C GLN A 310 -12.09 -33.58 -0.43
N TRP A 311 -11.04 -33.01 -1.00
CA TRP A 311 -10.85 -31.57 -1.07
C TRP A 311 -11.57 -30.98 -2.29
N PRO A 312 -11.93 -29.68 -2.24
CA PRO A 312 -12.49 -29.01 -3.40
C PRO A 312 -11.43 -28.79 -4.48
N CYS A 313 -11.87 -28.50 -5.69
CA CYS A 313 -11.04 -28.30 -6.87
C CYS A 313 -10.92 -26.81 -7.21
N LEU A 314 -9.78 -26.37 -7.73
CA LEU A 314 -9.67 -25.02 -8.29
C LEU A 314 -10.45 -24.95 -9.61
N GLN A 315 -11.05 -23.80 -9.88
CA GLN A 315 -11.72 -23.51 -11.14
C GLN A 315 -10.97 -22.42 -11.90
N ALA A 316 -10.79 -22.64 -13.19
CA ALA A 316 -10.31 -21.65 -14.17
C ALA A 316 -11.21 -21.67 -15.42
N GLY A 317 -10.95 -20.80 -16.39
CA GLY A 317 -11.77 -20.69 -17.61
C GLY A 317 -13.02 -19.83 -17.41
N SER A 318 -14.00 -19.97 -18.31
CA SER A 318 -15.31 -19.30 -18.23
C SER A 318 -16.32 -20.17 -17.52
N ASP A 319 -17.42 -19.57 -17.04
CA ASP A 319 -18.52 -20.31 -16.42
C ASP A 319 -19.17 -21.30 -17.40
N SER A 320 -19.14 -21.00 -18.71
CA SER A 320 -19.61 -21.87 -19.79
C SER A 320 -18.67 -23.03 -20.13
N ARG A 321 -17.38 -22.91 -19.83
CA ARG A 321 -16.38 -23.97 -20.08
C ARG A 321 -15.35 -23.99 -18.93
N PRO A 322 -15.77 -24.48 -17.75
CA PRO A 322 -14.91 -24.50 -16.58
C PRO A 322 -13.77 -25.51 -16.77
N THR A 323 -12.58 -25.14 -16.33
CA THR A 323 -11.44 -26.05 -16.20
C THR A 323 -11.25 -26.38 -14.72
N TYR A 324 -11.30 -27.66 -14.38
CA TYR A 324 -11.10 -28.16 -13.03
C TYR A 324 -9.65 -28.56 -12.82
N LEU A 325 -9.00 -27.97 -11.81
CA LEU A 325 -7.60 -28.17 -11.50
C LEU A 325 -7.44 -28.63 -10.04
N PRO A 326 -7.13 -29.91 -9.78
CA PRO A 326 -6.87 -30.37 -8.42
C PRO A 326 -5.75 -29.54 -7.76
N MET A 327 -5.93 -29.15 -6.50
CA MET A 327 -4.95 -28.31 -5.79
C MET A 327 -3.57 -28.98 -5.67
N GLU A 328 -3.55 -30.31 -5.59
CA GLU A 328 -2.34 -31.15 -5.50
C GLU A 328 -1.41 -31.00 -6.71
N VAL A 329 -1.95 -30.65 -7.88
CA VAL A 329 -1.19 -30.55 -9.14
C VAL A 329 -1.03 -29.11 -9.62
N CYS A 330 -1.05 -28.15 -8.69
CA CYS A 330 -0.95 -26.73 -8.99
C CYS A 330 0.08 -26.02 -8.12
N ASN A 331 0.93 -25.20 -8.74
CA ASN A 331 1.87 -24.30 -8.06
C ASN A 331 1.48 -22.84 -8.29
N ILE A 332 1.48 -22.02 -7.24
CA ILE A 332 1.32 -20.57 -7.36
C ILE A 332 2.54 -19.99 -8.07
N LEU A 333 2.29 -19.18 -9.11
CA LEU A 333 3.36 -18.49 -9.83
C LEU A 333 3.95 -17.35 -8.98
N GLY A 334 5.28 -17.24 -8.97
CA GLY A 334 5.98 -16.12 -8.34
C GLY A 334 5.74 -14.77 -9.03
N GLY A 335 6.13 -13.69 -8.36
CA GLY A 335 6.03 -12.33 -8.92
C GLY A 335 4.61 -11.75 -8.95
N GLN A 336 3.66 -12.39 -8.27
CA GLN A 336 2.29 -11.90 -8.17
C GLN A 336 2.08 -11.07 -6.89
N ARG A 337 1.74 -9.79 -7.05
CA ARG A 337 1.48 -8.89 -5.93
C ARG A 337 0.29 -9.38 -5.09
N TYR A 338 0.49 -9.49 -3.78
CA TYR A 338 -0.60 -9.72 -2.83
C TYR A 338 -1.33 -8.39 -2.56
N SER A 339 -2.52 -8.24 -3.13
CA SER A 339 -3.28 -6.96 -3.10
C SER A 339 -4.39 -6.92 -2.05
N ARG A 340 -4.55 -7.98 -1.24
CA ARG A 340 -5.54 -8.02 -0.16
C ARG A 340 -4.98 -7.32 1.09
N LYS A 341 -5.89 -6.96 2.01
CA LYS A 341 -5.50 -6.41 3.31
C LYS A 341 -4.69 -7.44 4.09
N LEU A 342 -3.49 -7.05 4.51
CA LEU A 342 -2.65 -7.86 5.38
C LEU A 342 -3.25 -7.94 6.78
N ASN A 343 -3.05 -9.08 7.44
CA ASN A 343 -3.39 -9.23 8.86
C ASN A 343 -2.33 -8.54 9.75
N GLU A 344 -2.63 -8.35 11.04
CA GLU A 344 -1.75 -7.62 11.97
C GLU A 344 -0.35 -8.22 12.09
N ARG A 345 -0.24 -9.57 12.05
CA ARG A 345 1.04 -10.27 12.08
C ARG A 345 1.86 -9.98 10.82
N GLN A 346 1.23 -10.05 9.65
CA GLN A 346 1.85 -9.71 8.37
C GLN A 346 2.28 -8.24 8.31
N VAL A 347 1.45 -7.32 8.82
CA VAL A 347 1.80 -5.89 8.92
C VAL A 347 3.00 -5.68 9.85
N THR A 348 3.04 -6.37 10.99
CA THR A 348 4.19 -6.29 11.91
C THR A 348 5.46 -6.82 11.25
N ASN A 349 5.36 -7.96 10.55
CA ASN A 349 6.50 -8.56 9.86
C ASN A 349 7.01 -7.70 8.70
N ILE A 350 6.11 -7.11 7.88
CA ILE A 350 6.54 -6.23 6.80
C ILE A 350 7.21 -4.96 7.34
N LEU A 351 6.71 -4.38 8.44
CA LEU A 351 7.35 -3.25 9.10
C LEU A 351 8.74 -3.60 9.62
N ARG A 352 8.92 -4.76 10.26
CA ARG A 352 10.23 -5.24 10.71
C ARG A 352 11.23 -5.40 9.56
N LEU A 353 10.77 -5.86 8.39
CA LEU A 353 11.61 -6.06 7.22
C LEU A 353 11.89 -4.76 6.43
N ALA A 354 10.98 -3.79 6.47
CA ALA A 354 11.05 -2.58 5.65
C ALA A 354 11.57 -1.33 6.39
N CYS A 355 11.47 -1.29 7.73
CA CYS A 355 11.90 -0.14 8.51
C CYS A 355 13.43 -0.08 8.64
N GLU A 356 14.02 0.97 8.09
CA GLU A 356 15.45 1.24 8.16
C GLU A 356 15.70 2.60 8.81
N ARG A 357 16.80 2.69 9.57
CA ARG A 357 17.30 4.00 10.03
C ARG A 357 17.81 4.81 8.83
N PRO A 358 17.78 6.15 8.90
CA PRO A 358 18.15 7.00 7.76
C PRO A 358 19.53 6.71 7.16
N ASP A 359 20.53 6.41 7.99
CA ASP A 359 21.90 6.05 7.57
C ASP A 359 21.92 4.77 6.74
N LYS A 360 21.22 3.73 7.18
CA LYS A 360 21.08 2.47 6.43
C LYS A 360 20.27 2.66 5.15
N ARG A 361 19.19 3.44 5.22
CA ARG A 361 18.33 3.72 4.06
C ARG A 361 19.06 4.48 2.97
N GLU A 362 19.94 5.42 3.34
CA GLU A 362 20.83 6.11 2.40
C GLU A 362 21.73 5.11 1.66
N GLY A 363 22.36 4.17 2.40
CA GLY A 363 23.16 3.09 1.82
C GLY A 363 22.36 2.22 0.84
N SER A 364 21.16 1.79 1.23
CA SER A 364 20.25 1.02 0.37
C SER A 364 19.90 1.77 -0.93
N ILE A 365 19.67 3.09 -0.85
CA ILE A 365 19.39 3.92 -2.03
C ILE A 365 20.61 3.96 -2.96
N VAL A 366 21.81 4.17 -2.40
CA VAL A 366 23.06 4.18 -3.17
C VAL A 366 23.31 2.84 -3.87
N GLU A 367 23.02 1.72 -3.21
CA GLU A 367 23.11 0.38 -3.82
C GLU A 367 22.19 0.25 -5.04
N VAL A 368 20.93 0.71 -4.92
CA VAL A 368 19.97 0.71 -6.04
C VAL A 368 20.49 1.55 -7.21
N ILE A 369 21.07 2.72 -6.93
CA ILE A 369 21.62 3.62 -7.95
C ILE A 369 22.75 2.93 -8.72
N ASN A 370 23.70 2.35 -7.99
CA ASN A 370 24.84 1.65 -8.56
C ASN A 370 24.39 0.45 -9.40
N ARG A 371 23.37 -0.28 -8.93
CA ARG A 371 22.83 -1.45 -9.61
C ARG A 371 22.06 -1.12 -10.89
N ASN A 372 21.31 -0.02 -10.90
CA ASN A 372 20.59 0.42 -12.10
C ASN A 372 21.55 0.99 -13.15
N ASN A 373 22.69 1.55 -12.73
CA ASN A 373 23.77 2.03 -13.58
C ASN A 373 23.28 2.85 -14.80
N TYR A 374 22.53 3.91 -14.53
CA TYR A 374 21.90 4.76 -15.56
C TYR A 374 22.89 5.34 -16.59
N GLY A 375 24.19 5.42 -16.26
CA GLY A 375 25.23 5.92 -17.17
C GLY A 375 25.52 5.00 -18.37
N ILE A 376 25.26 3.70 -18.23
CA ILE A 376 25.44 2.73 -19.34
C ILE A 376 24.13 2.31 -20.02
N ASP A 377 22.98 2.75 -19.49
CA ASP A 377 21.66 2.37 -19.96
C ASP A 377 21.38 2.90 -21.38
N ASP A 378 21.04 2.00 -22.31
CA ASP A 378 20.86 2.35 -23.73
C ASP A 378 19.68 3.30 -23.94
N ASN A 379 18.58 3.13 -23.20
CA ASN A 379 17.43 4.03 -23.29
C ASN A 379 17.78 5.42 -22.75
N ALA A 380 18.47 5.51 -21.61
CA ALA A 380 18.96 6.78 -21.09
C ALA A 380 19.91 7.48 -22.08
N LYS A 381 20.87 6.76 -22.66
CA LYS A 381 21.81 7.29 -23.67
C LYS A 381 21.10 7.78 -24.94
N GLU A 382 20.16 7.00 -25.47
CA GLU A 382 19.39 7.35 -26.68
C GLU A 382 18.69 8.70 -26.48
N PHE A 383 17.98 8.85 -25.36
CA PHE A 383 17.28 10.08 -24.95
C PHE A 383 18.20 11.17 -24.40
N GLY A 384 19.53 10.96 -24.39
CA GLY A 384 20.51 11.94 -23.93
C GLY A 384 20.40 12.28 -22.44
N ILE A 385 19.91 11.35 -21.61
CA ILE A 385 19.73 11.50 -20.18
C ILE A 385 21.01 11.09 -19.46
N LYS A 386 21.54 11.99 -18.64
CA LYS A 386 22.67 11.74 -17.75
C LYS A 386 22.24 11.94 -16.30
N VAL A 387 22.21 10.85 -15.54
CA VAL A 387 21.91 10.86 -14.10
C VAL A 387 23.22 10.97 -13.32
N MET A 388 23.30 11.91 -12.38
CA MET A 388 24.46 12.03 -11.48
C MET A 388 24.39 10.98 -10.37
N ASN A 389 25.53 10.43 -9.96
CA ASN A 389 25.59 9.33 -8.98
C ASN A 389 25.71 9.80 -7.51
N GLN A 390 25.39 11.07 -7.22
CA GLN A 390 25.47 11.64 -5.88
C GLN A 390 24.12 12.19 -5.45
N LEU A 391 23.72 11.85 -4.21
CA LEU A 391 22.53 12.41 -3.59
C LEU A 391 22.64 13.94 -3.46
N ALA A 392 21.54 14.62 -3.73
CA ALA A 392 21.48 16.07 -3.68
C ALA A 392 21.77 16.59 -2.27
N LEU A 393 22.80 17.42 -2.13
CA LEU A 393 23.09 18.16 -0.90
C LEU A 393 22.27 19.45 -0.91
N VAL A 394 21.38 19.59 0.07
CA VAL A 394 20.42 20.69 0.17
C VAL A 394 20.67 21.50 1.44
N ASP A 395 20.71 22.82 1.30
CA ASP A 395 20.73 23.73 2.44
C ASP A 395 19.37 23.74 3.14
N ALA A 396 19.38 23.42 4.42
CA ALA A 396 18.21 23.32 5.26
C ALA A 396 18.33 24.22 6.49
N ARG A 397 17.20 24.41 7.19
CA ARG A 397 17.13 25.21 8.41
C ARG A 397 16.29 24.49 9.46
N VAL A 398 16.82 24.40 10.68
CA VAL A 398 16.08 23.94 11.86
C VAL A 398 15.43 25.14 12.49
N LEU A 399 14.09 25.22 12.40
CA LEU A 399 13.32 26.29 13.03
C LEU A 399 13.38 26.14 14.56
N PRO A 400 13.44 27.26 15.31
CA PRO A 400 13.30 27.21 16.75
C PRO A 400 11.89 26.68 17.11
N PRO A 401 11.77 25.80 18.12
CA PRO A 401 10.47 25.32 18.57
C PRO A 401 9.67 26.49 19.17
N PRO A 402 8.34 26.49 19.04
CA PRO A 402 7.51 27.46 19.73
C PRO A 402 7.57 27.23 21.24
N ARG A 403 7.48 28.30 22.02
CA ARG A 403 7.33 28.20 23.47
C ARG A 403 5.91 27.80 23.81
N LEU A 404 5.75 26.72 24.58
CA LEU A 404 4.44 26.27 25.03
C LEU A 404 4.15 26.90 26.39
N LYS A 405 3.05 27.67 26.46
CA LYS A 405 2.57 28.26 27.71
C LYS A 405 1.60 27.29 28.39
N TYR A 406 1.69 27.22 29.72
CA TYR A 406 0.82 26.45 30.59
C TYR A 406 0.23 27.34 31.69
N HIS A 407 -0.69 26.79 32.47
CA HIS A 407 -1.36 27.53 33.53
C HIS A 407 -0.39 27.94 34.64
N GLN A 408 -0.60 29.13 35.21
CA GLN A 408 0.30 29.74 36.21
C GLN A 408 0.38 28.94 37.53
N SER A 409 -0.67 28.17 37.86
CA SER A 409 -0.68 27.30 39.04
C SER A 409 0.11 25.99 38.88
N GLY A 410 0.63 25.69 37.68
CA GLY A 410 1.57 24.59 37.47
C GLY A 410 2.97 24.95 37.97
N ARG A 411 3.76 23.94 38.36
CA ARG A 411 5.18 24.13 38.74
C ARG A 411 6.04 24.61 37.57
N GLU A 412 5.67 24.21 36.35
CA GLU A 412 6.30 24.67 35.10
C GLU A 412 5.25 25.38 34.23
N GLN A 413 5.44 26.68 34.02
CA GLN A 413 4.51 27.55 33.30
C GLN A 413 4.87 27.71 31.82
N ILE A 414 6.13 27.46 31.46
CA ILE A 414 6.64 27.57 30.09
C ILE A 414 7.49 26.35 29.82
N CYS A 415 7.21 25.68 28.71
CA CYS A 415 7.98 24.53 28.25
C CYS A 415 8.54 24.83 26.85
N ASN A 416 9.82 24.55 26.64
CA ASN A 416 10.46 24.60 25.34
C ASN A 416 10.59 23.17 24.82
N PRO A 417 9.82 22.77 23.78
CA PRO A 417 9.94 21.44 23.19
C PRO A 417 11.36 21.16 22.72
N SER A 418 11.83 19.93 22.94
CA SER A 418 13.14 19.47 22.47
C SER A 418 12.92 18.37 21.44
N VAL A 419 13.52 18.50 20.25
CA VAL A 419 13.41 17.53 19.15
C VAL A 419 11.94 17.18 18.82
N GLY A 420 11.05 18.18 18.93
CA GLY A 420 9.61 18.00 18.68
C GLY A 420 8.85 17.25 19.77
N GLN A 421 9.46 17.02 20.94
CA GLN A 421 8.87 16.29 22.07
C GLN A 421 8.73 17.18 23.30
N TRP A 422 7.67 16.95 24.07
CA TRP A 422 7.43 17.51 25.40
C TRP A 422 6.49 16.57 26.18
N ASN A 423 6.34 16.78 27.48
CA ASN A 423 5.42 16.03 28.33
C ASN A 423 4.64 16.99 29.26
N MET A 424 3.64 16.46 29.95
CA MET A 424 2.79 17.21 30.90
C MET A 424 3.31 17.20 32.34
N ASN A 425 4.50 16.64 32.61
CA ASN A 425 5.04 16.57 33.96
C ASN A 425 5.23 17.98 34.52
N ASN A 426 4.83 18.19 35.77
CA ASN A 426 4.90 19.47 36.48
C ASN A 426 4.07 20.63 35.87
N LYS A 427 3.24 20.36 34.84
CA LYS A 427 2.46 21.37 34.11
C LYS A 427 0.97 21.21 34.39
N ARG A 428 0.22 22.31 34.24
CA ARG A 428 -1.25 22.32 34.29
C ARG A 428 -1.83 22.94 33.03
N MET A 429 -2.93 22.37 32.52
CA MET A 429 -3.63 22.83 31.32
C MET A 429 -4.09 24.29 31.49
N ILE A 430 -3.94 25.12 30.45
CA ILE A 430 -4.36 26.54 30.50
C ILE A 430 -5.84 26.65 30.86
N ASN A 431 -6.70 25.93 30.13
CA ASN A 431 -8.14 25.87 30.36
C ASN A 431 -8.52 24.41 30.63
N GLY A 432 -8.30 23.94 31.85
CA GLY A 432 -8.75 22.61 32.26
C GLY A 432 -10.27 22.52 32.26
N GLY A 433 -10.82 21.52 31.58
CA GLY A 433 -12.25 21.27 31.58
C GLY A 433 -12.75 20.81 32.97
N SER A 434 -14.02 21.04 33.24
CA SER A 434 -14.72 20.49 34.39
C SER A 434 -15.59 19.31 33.95
N ILE A 435 -15.48 18.19 34.67
CA ILE A 435 -16.28 16.98 34.51
C ILE A 435 -16.87 16.65 35.88
N ARG A 436 -18.09 17.10 36.10
CA ARG A 436 -18.82 16.89 37.36
C ARG A 436 -19.43 15.49 37.40
N HIS A 437 -19.90 15.02 36.25
CA HIS A 437 -20.73 13.83 36.17
C HIS A 437 -20.12 12.81 35.21
N TRP A 438 -19.51 11.76 35.76
CA TRP A 438 -18.92 10.69 34.97
C TRP A 438 -19.31 9.30 35.49
N ALA A 439 -19.20 8.30 34.62
CA ALA A 439 -19.46 6.90 34.96
C ALA A 439 -18.48 5.98 34.23
N CYS A 440 -18.42 4.71 34.60
CA CYS A 440 -17.56 3.73 33.95
C CYS A 440 -18.27 2.40 33.71
N VAL A 441 -18.09 1.86 32.49
CA VAL A 441 -18.46 0.50 32.11
C VAL A 441 -17.24 -0.27 31.65
N SER A 442 -17.07 -1.50 32.14
CA SER A 442 -15.99 -2.39 31.74
C SER A 442 -16.52 -3.64 31.04
N PHE A 443 -16.04 -3.86 29.82
CA PHE A 443 -16.23 -5.09 29.05
C PHE A 443 -15.04 -6.06 29.16
N GLY A 444 -14.08 -5.73 30.05
CA GLY A 444 -12.89 -6.54 30.28
C GLY A 444 -13.18 -7.74 31.16
N SER A 445 -13.49 -8.89 30.56
CA SER A 445 -13.79 -10.14 31.28
C SER A 445 -12.62 -10.70 32.11
N ARG A 446 -11.41 -10.18 31.92
CA ARG A 446 -10.19 -10.58 32.63
C ARG A 446 -9.74 -9.58 33.71
N LEU A 447 -10.42 -8.45 33.84
CA LEU A 447 -10.09 -7.42 34.82
C LEU A 447 -10.93 -7.61 36.07
N GLN A 448 -10.30 -7.56 37.24
CA GLN A 448 -11.05 -7.52 38.50
C GLN A 448 -11.69 -6.14 38.67
N TRP A 449 -12.82 -6.09 39.38
CA TRP A 449 -13.52 -4.82 39.64
C TRP A 449 -12.60 -3.79 40.31
N ASN A 450 -11.79 -4.25 41.27
CA ASN A 450 -10.83 -3.41 41.99
C ASN A 450 -9.78 -2.78 41.06
N ASP A 451 -9.33 -3.49 40.02
CA ASP A 451 -8.35 -2.97 39.07
C ASP A 451 -8.92 -1.80 38.26
N VAL A 452 -10.19 -1.89 37.88
CA VAL A 452 -10.89 -0.83 37.13
C VAL A 452 -11.14 0.39 38.02
N SER A 453 -11.55 0.16 39.28
CA SER A 453 -11.76 1.23 40.27
C SER A 453 -10.47 2.00 40.57
N VAL A 454 -9.38 1.28 40.89
CA VAL A 454 -8.05 1.87 41.13
C VAL A 454 -7.57 2.67 39.93
N PHE A 455 -7.76 2.14 38.72
CA PHE A 455 -7.41 2.85 37.50
C PHE A 455 -8.21 4.15 37.34
N CYS A 456 -9.53 4.12 37.54
CA CYS A 456 -10.36 5.32 37.43
C CYS A 456 -9.93 6.39 38.44
N ASN A 457 -9.67 6.00 39.69
CA ASN A 457 -9.17 6.92 40.72
C ASN A 457 -7.82 7.53 40.33
N TYR A 458 -6.89 6.72 39.81
CA TYR A 458 -5.60 7.21 39.34
C TYR A 458 -5.76 8.18 38.16
N LEU A 459 -6.65 7.87 37.22
CA LEU A 459 -6.92 8.72 36.05
C LEU A 459 -7.54 10.05 36.48
N VAL A 460 -8.56 10.03 37.34
CA VAL A 460 -9.22 11.24 37.88
C VAL A 460 -8.21 12.10 38.65
N GLY A 461 -7.43 11.49 39.55
CA GLY A 461 -6.37 12.19 40.28
C GLY A 461 -5.34 12.80 39.34
N THR A 462 -4.98 12.10 38.27
CA THR A 462 -4.06 12.59 37.23
C THR A 462 -4.65 13.77 36.44
N CYS A 463 -5.94 13.72 36.07
CA CYS A 463 -6.66 14.83 35.44
C CYS A 463 -6.68 16.07 36.35
N ASN A 464 -7.02 15.88 37.63
CA ASN A 464 -7.04 16.94 38.64
C ASN A 464 -5.65 17.54 38.85
N ASN A 465 -4.62 16.72 38.93
CA ASN A 465 -3.23 17.17 39.02
C ASN A 465 -2.82 18.00 37.79
N MET A 466 -3.29 17.62 36.60
CA MET A 466 -3.07 18.38 35.36
C MET A 466 -3.95 19.62 35.21
N GLY A 467 -4.77 19.97 36.21
CA GLY A 467 -5.54 21.21 36.24
C GLY A 467 -6.94 21.12 35.63
N MET A 468 -7.43 19.92 35.32
CA MET A 468 -8.86 19.69 35.10
C MET A 468 -9.59 19.65 36.45
N GLN A 469 -10.92 19.72 36.42
CA GLN A 469 -11.78 19.58 37.59
C GLN A 469 -12.72 18.40 37.39
N VAL A 470 -12.28 17.21 37.77
CA VAL A 470 -13.03 15.96 37.63
C VAL A 470 -13.47 15.49 39.00
N SER A 471 -14.76 15.20 39.17
CA SER A 471 -15.29 14.63 40.42
C SER A 471 -14.57 13.35 40.80
N GLU A 472 -14.21 13.21 42.08
CA GLU A 472 -13.43 12.06 42.58
C GLU A 472 -14.17 10.73 42.46
N THR A 473 -15.50 10.77 42.57
CA THR A 473 -16.37 9.60 42.50
C THR A 473 -17.22 9.62 41.23
N PRO A 474 -17.53 8.44 40.65
CA PRO A 474 -18.51 8.34 39.57
C PRO A 474 -19.93 8.57 40.09
N CYS A 475 -20.84 9.00 39.21
CA CYS A 475 -22.27 9.19 39.53
C CYS A 475 -22.98 7.88 39.89
N VAL A 476 -22.49 6.76 39.38
CA VAL A 476 -23.03 5.42 39.58
C VAL A 476 -21.89 4.42 39.74
N ASP A 477 -22.17 3.29 40.39
CA ASP A 477 -21.18 2.22 40.54
C ASP A 477 -20.65 1.73 39.18
N ILE A 478 -19.37 1.37 39.16
CA ILE A 478 -18.71 0.85 37.97
C ILE A 478 -19.34 -0.49 37.57
N VAL A 479 -19.89 -0.56 36.36
CA VAL A 479 -20.55 -1.78 35.86
C VAL A 479 -19.57 -2.65 35.08
N GLN A 480 -19.48 -3.92 35.46
CA GLN A 480 -18.84 -4.95 34.64
C GLN A 480 -19.88 -5.66 33.77
N ALA A 481 -19.67 -5.64 32.45
CA ALA A 481 -20.57 -6.20 31.46
C ALA A 481 -19.87 -7.21 30.56
N ARG A 482 -20.63 -8.18 30.06
CA ARG A 482 -20.14 -9.09 29.01
C ARG A 482 -19.94 -8.32 27.70
N GLN A 483 -18.94 -8.72 26.93
CA GLN A 483 -18.64 -8.11 25.63
C GLN A 483 -19.88 -8.07 24.73
N GLY A 484 -20.16 -6.90 24.15
CA GLY A 484 -21.30 -6.69 23.27
C GLY A 484 -22.66 -6.43 23.95
N ASN A 485 -22.72 -6.37 25.28
CA ASN A 485 -23.95 -6.00 26.00
C ASN A 485 -24.16 -4.47 25.96
N LEU A 486 -24.77 -3.99 24.87
CA LEU A 486 -25.15 -2.59 24.69
C LEU A 486 -26.16 -2.08 25.73
N GLU A 487 -26.97 -2.98 26.30
CA GLU A 487 -27.97 -2.59 27.28
C GLU A 487 -27.32 -2.13 28.60
N ALA A 488 -26.13 -2.64 28.93
CA ALA A 488 -25.36 -2.16 30.07
C ALA A 488 -25.00 -0.66 29.95
N VAL A 489 -24.65 -0.20 28.75
CA VAL A 489 -24.33 1.23 28.50
C VAL A 489 -25.58 2.09 28.65
N LYS A 490 -26.72 1.64 28.10
CA LYS A 490 -28.01 2.35 28.25
C LYS A 490 -28.45 2.41 29.70
N ASN A 491 -28.28 1.32 30.44
CA ASN A 491 -28.67 1.25 31.84
C ASN A 491 -27.83 2.19 32.70
N ILE A 492 -26.50 2.25 32.50
CA ILE A 492 -25.65 3.23 33.18
C ILE A 492 -26.13 4.66 32.91
N TYR A 493 -26.46 4.98 31.66
CA TYR A 493 -26.91 6.32 31.34
C TYR A 493 -28.24 6.67 32.01
N ARG A 494 -29.21 5.75 31.97
CA ARG A 494 -30.51 5.93 32.66
C ARG A 494 -30.34 6.06 34.17
N GLN A 495 -29.52 5.19 34.78
CA GLN A 495 -29.21 5.23 36.20
C GLN A 495 -28.53 6.55 36.59
N SER A 496 -27.58 7.01 35.77
CA SER A 496 -26.91 8.30 35.99
C SER A 496 -27.92 9.45 35.96
N ALA A 497 -28.82 9.47 34.97
CA ALA A 497 -29.87 10.50 34.90
C ALA A 497 -30.83 10.45 36.11
N GLN A 498 -31.18 9.25 36.60
CA GLN A 498 -32.01 9.09 37.79
C GLN A 498 -31.32 9.59 39.06
N VAL A 499 -30.04 9.26 39.26
CA VAL A 499 -29.25 9.73 40.41
C VAL A 499 -29.12 11.26 40.39
N LEU A 500 -28.87 11.85 39.22
CA LEU A 500 -28.79 13.31 39.07
C LEU A 500 -30.13 13.98 39.38
N ALA A 501 -31.26 13.42 38.93
CA ALA A 501 -32.59 13.93 39.26
C ALA A 501 -32.87 13.85 40.77
N GLN A 502 -32.51 12.73 41.43
CA GLN A 502 -32.66 12.58 42.89
C GLN A 502 -31.81 13.59 43.69
N GLN A 503 -30.69 14.04 43.13
CA GLN A 503 -29.85 15.09 43.71
C GLN A 503 -30.35 16.52 43.43
N GLY A 504 -31.53 16.67 42.83
CA GLY A 504 -32.11 17.98 42.47
C GLY A 504 -31.46 18.63 41.25
N LEU A 505 -30.69 17.87 40.46
CA LEU A 505 -30.01 18.34 39.24
C LEU A 505 -30.81 17.96 37.98
N GLU A 506 -32.12 18.19 38.00
CA GLU A 506 -33.01 17.89 36.87
C GLU A 506 -32.55 18.65 35.61
N GLY A 507 -32.38 17.92 34.51
CA GLY A 507 -31.89 18.46 33.23
C GLY A 507 -30.36 18.41 33.04
N GLN A 508 -29.58 18.05 34.06
CA GLN A 508 -28.16 17.72 33.88
C GLN A 508 -28.00 16.29 33.38
N ASN A 509 -27.00 16.07 32.51
CA ASN A 509 -26.70 14.77 31.92
C ASN A 509 -25.29 14.33 32.26
N LEU A 510 -25.03 13.04 32.10
CA LEU A 510 -23.70 12.46 32.15
C LEU A 510 -22.78 13.18 31.15
N GLU A 511 -21.66 13.73 31.64
CA GLU A 511 -20.71 14.50 30.82
C GLU A 511 -19.66 13.58 30.19
N LEU A 512 -19.26 12.50 30.89
CA LEU A 512 -18.26 11.54 30.41
C LEU A 512 -18.59 10.09 30.78
N LEU A 513 -18.46 9.17 29.83
CA LEU A 513 -18.47 7.73 30.10
C LEU A 513 -17.11 7.09 29.77
N PHE A 514 -16.47 6.50 30.77
CA PHE A 514 -15.33 5.61 30.57
C PHE A 514 -15.80 4.24 30.11
N VAL A 515 -15.22 3.75 29.01
CA VAL A 515 -15.53 2.43 28.46
C VAL A 515 -14.25 1.60 28.35
N VAL A 516 -14.11 0.59 29.20
CA VAL A 516 -12.98 -0.32 29.18
C VAL A 516 -13.29 -1.49 28.24
N LEU A 517 -12.50 -1.63 27.19
CA LEU A 517 -12.63 -2.66 26.15
C LEU A 517 -11.63 -3.80 26.36
N PRO A 518 -12.01 -5.04 26.00
CA PRO A 518 -11.10 -6.18 25.96
C PRO A 518 -10.01 -6.01 24.88
N ASP A 519 -8.88 -6.70 25.04
CA ASP A 519 -7.84 -6.75 24.00
C ASP A 519 -8.26 -7.63 22.81
N GLY A 520 -7.84 -7.25 21.59
CA GLY A 520 -7.91 -8.09 20.40
C GLY A 520 -8.87 -7.61 19.28
N PRO A 521 -8.99 -8.38 18.18
CA PRO A 521 -9.71 -7.96 16.97
C PRO A 521 -11.20 -7.66 17.20
N ASN A 522 -11.80 -8.28 18.22
CA ASN A 522 -13.20 -8.05 18.61
C ASN A 522 -13.43 -6.69 19.28
N ALA A 523 -12.37 -6.00 19.72
CA ALA A 523 -12.45 -4.63 20.22
C ALA A 523 -12.89 -3.66 19.12
N SER A 524 -12.47 -3.89 17.87
CA SER A 524 -12.87 -3.08 16.72
C SER A 524 -14.35 -3.23 16.37
N ASP A 525 -14.91 -4.44 16.54
CA ASP A 525 -16.34 -4.70 16.30
C ASP A 525 -17.22 -4.09 17.40
N CYS A 526 -16.73 -4.10 18.65
CA CYS A 526 -17.35 -3.35 19.74
C CYS A 526 -17.26 -1.85 19.45
N TYR A 527 -16.07 -1.29 19.26
CA TYR A 527 -15.85 0.13 18.95
C TYR A 527 -16.73 0.62 17.79
N GLY A 528 -16.75 -0.07 16.65
CA GLY A 528 -17.47 0.34 15.44
C GLY A 528 -19.01 0.33 15.56
N LYS A 529 -19.60 -0.68 16.22
CA LYS A 529 -21.05 -0.73 16.44
C LYS A 529 -21.50 0.23 17.54
N HIS A 530 -20.69 0.43 18.57
CA HIS A 530 -21.05 1.21 19.75
C HIS A 530 -20.91 2.72 19.50
N ILE A 531 -19.88 3.17 18.78
CA ILE A 531 -19.60 4.61 18.57
C ILE A 531 -20.65 5.32 17.74
N LYS A 532 -21.03 4.74 16.61
CA LYS A 532 -21.90 5.43 15.65
C LYS A 532 -23.31 5.66 16.22
N TRP A 533 -23.74 4.80 17.14
CA TRP A 533 -25.03 4.92 17.81
C TRP A 533 -24.93 5.82 19.06
N LEU A 534 -23.95 5.58 19.93
CA LEU A 534 -23.79 6.30 21.20
C LEU A 534 -23.54 7.81 21.00
N PHE A 535 -22.67 8.19 20.04
CA PHE A 535 -22.44 9.61 19.72
C PHE A 535 -23.67 10.28 19.10
N ARG A 536 -24.47 9.56 18.32
CA ARG A 536 -25.59 10.13 17.57
C ARG A 536 -26.86 10.28 18.42
N VAL A 537 -27.02 9.43 19.43
CA VAL A 537 -28.26 9.34 20.21
C VAL A 537 -28.15 10.03 21.57
N MET A 538 -26.95 10.08 22.19
CA MET A 538 -26.84 10.40 23.62
C MET A 538 -26.09 11.70 23.92
N GLY A 539 -25.33 12.27 22.98
CA GLY A 539 -24.62 13.53 23.20
C GLY A 539 -23.53 13.50 24.28
N VAL A 540 -23.15 12.31 24.78
CA VAL A 540 -22.14 12.10 25.83
C VAL A 540 -20.75 11.94 25.23
N PHE A 541 -19.72 12.44 25.91
CA PHE A 541 -18.34 12.13 25.55
C PHE A 541 -17.95 10.73 26.03
N PHE A 542 -17.30 9.94 25.17
CA PHE A 542 -16.83 8.60 25.51
C PHE A 542 -15.31 8.54 25.50
N PHE A 543 -14.73 7.99 26.57
CA PHE A 543 -13.30 7.72 26.64
C PHE A 543 -13.05 6.21 26.71
N TRP A 544 -12.39 5.70 25.68
CA TRP A 544 -12.23 4.26 25.46
C TRP A 544 -10.82 3.82 25.85
N LEU A 545 -10.74 2.75 26.61
CA LEU A 545 -9.49 2.23 27.17
C LEU A 545 -9.35 0.74 26.86
N CYS A 546 -8.18 0.32 26.38
CA CYS A 546 -7.89 -1.09 26.14
C CYS A 546 -7.35 -1.75 27.42
N CYS A 547 -7.74 -2.99 27.73
CA CYS A 547 -7.27 -3.74 28.90
C CYS A 547 -5.73 -3.81 29.01
N SER A 548 -5.02 -3.95 27.89
CA SER A 548 -3.56 -3.93 27.82
C SER A 548 -2.93 -2.63 28.33
N ASN A 549 -3.60 -1.49 28.15
CA ASN A 549 -3.13 -0.21 28.70
C ASN A 549 -3.32 -0.14 30.21
N LEU A 550 -4.42 -0.69 30.76
CA LEU A 550 -4.63 -0.75 32.21
C LEU A 550 -3.55 -1.60 32.90
N SER A 551 -3.26 -2.78 32.36
CA SER A 551 -2.25 -3.68 32.94
C SER A 551 -0.81 -3.14 32.84
N CYS A 552 -0.46 -2.43 31.76
CA CYS A 552 0.85 -1.76 31.64
C CYS A 552 1.03 -0.58 32.61
N ILE A 553 -0.02 0.21 32.82
CA ILE A 553 0.01 1.34 33.76
C ILE A 553 0.15 0.82 35.19
N TYR A 554 -0.58 -0.23 35.56
CA TYR A 554 -0.50 -0.86 36.88
C TYR A 554 0.87 -1.48 37.18
N ARG A 555 1.52 -2.11 36.19
CA ARG A 555 2.89 -2.64 36.37
C ARG A 555 3.93 -1.53 36.51
N LYS A 556 3.77 -0.40 35.82
CA LYS A 556 4.69 0.74 35.94
C LYS A 556 4.49 1.53 37.22
N SER A 557 3.27 1.64 37.75
CA SER A 557 3.02 2.30 39.04
C SER A 557 3.56 1.47 40.21
N LYS A 558 3.50 0.13 40.16
CA LYS A 558 4.13 -0.75 41.16
C LYS A 558 5.66 -0.77 41.13
N ALA A 559 6.28 -0.38 40.02
CA ALA A 559 7.75 -0.30 39.89
C ALA A 559 8.30 1.10 40.23
N ALA A 560 7.42 2.08 40.44
CA ALA A 560 7.77 3.46 40.81
C ALA A 560 7.47 3.77 42.30
N LEU A 561 6.81 2.84 43.00
CA LEU A 561 6.81 2.69 44.46
C LEU A 561 7.94 1.72 44.83
#